data_AF-A0A957R4W8-F1
#
_entry.id   AF-A0A957R4W8-F1
#
_cell.length_a   1.000
_cell.length_b   1.000
_cell.length_c   1.000
_cell.angle_alpha   90.00
_cell.angle_beta   90.00
_cell.angle_gamma   90.00
#
_symmetry.space_group_name_H-M   'P 1'
#
loop_
_entity.id
_entity.type
_entity.pdbx_description
1 polymer ?
#
loop_
_entity_poly.entity_id
_entity_poly.type
_entity_poly.pdbx_seq_one_letter_code
_entity_poly.pdbx_strand_id
1 'polypeptide(L)'
;EFDGALLDNILDYLTYVILPALFIYNYTGMLPDGWELFGAALISLASAYQFCQADAKTDDHTFKGFPSYWNVVVFYLFLLALNPWVNLAILVTLSILVFVPIKYAYPSRMRRYQQLTIFLAAIWGVMLLIAWMQIPNPSMWLVYASLAFIVYYVGISLLMMWQDSGEA
;
A
#
# COMPACT_ATOMS: atom_id res chain seq x y z
N GLU A 1 29.46 13.18 -3.24
CA GLU A 1 28.77 12.52 -2.12
C GLU A 1 27.70 11.59 -2.70
N PHE A 2 27.44 10.44 -2.07
CA PHE A 2 26.46 9.47 -2.56
C PHE A 2 25.16 9.62 -1.79
N ASP A 3 24.07 9.94 -2.48
CA ASP A 3 22.76 10.12 -1.87
C ASP A 3 22.01 8.80 -1.80
N GLY A 4 22.17 8.09 -0.68
CA GLY A 4 21.49 6.82 -0.44
C GLY A 4 19.97 6.96 -0.29
N ALA A 5 19.47 8.11 0.19
CA ALA A 5 18.03 8.33 0.36
C ALA A 5 17.34 8.55 -0.99
N LEU A 6 18.00 9.25 -1.92
CA LEU A 6 17.52 9.36 -3.28
C LEU A 6 17.49 7.99 -3.98
N LEU A 7 18.54 7.17 -3.82
CA LEU A 7 18.55 5.81 -4.38
C LEU A 7 17.42 4.95 -3.82
N ASP A 8 17.18 5.00 -2.51
CA ASP A 8 16.09 4.29 -1.83
C ASP A 8 14.72 4.68 -2.41
N ASN A 9 14.45 5.98 -2.55
CA ASN A 9 13.21 6.48 -3.15
C ASN A 9 13.01 5.99 -4.60
N ILE A 10 14.08 5.90 -5.40
CA ILE A 10 14.01 5.39 -6.78
C ILE A 10 13.65 3.89 -6.77
N LEU A 11 14.31 3.10 -5.90
CA LEU A 11 14.03 1.67 -5.78
C LEU A 11 12.62 1.40 -5.24
N ASP A 12 12.16 2.19 -4.28
CA ASP A 12 10.80 2.13 -3.74
C ASP A 12 9.77 2.46 -4.81
N TYR A 13 9.96 3.51 -5.60
CA TYR A 13 9.05 3.84 -6.69
C TYR A 13 8.99 2.71 -7.74
N LEU A 14 10.13 2.11 -8.08
CA LEU A 14 10.17 0.99 -9.03
C LEU A 14 9.44 -0.25 -8.49
N THR A 15 9.63 -0.58 -7.22
CA THR A 15 9.13 -1.84 -6.63
C THR A 15 7.69 -1.72 -6.11
N TYR A 16 7.32 -0.59 -5.51
CA TYR A 16 6.00 -0.36 -4.94
C TYR A 16 4.99 0.23 -5.92
N VAL A 17 5.44 0.83 -7.03
CA VAL A 17 4.54 1.50 -7.98
C VAL A 17 4.65 0.89 -9.38
N ILE A 18 5.84 0.93 -9.98
CA ILE A 18 6.00 0.55 -11.40
C ILE A 18 5.78 -0.96 -11.60
N LEU A 19 6.32 -1.81 -10.74
CA LEU A 19 6.11 -3.25 -10.85
C LEU A 19 4.61 -3.62 -10.75
N PRO A 20 3.83 -3.11 -9.77
CA PRO A 20 2.38 -3.28 -9.74
C PRO A 20 1.65 -2.69 -10.97
N ALA A 21 2.08 -1.54 -11.47
CA ALA A 21 1.49 -0.92 -12.67
C ALA A 21 1.68 -1.80 -13.92
N LEU A 22 2.88 -2.37 -14.07
CA LEU A 22 3.15 -3.35 -15.13
C LEU A 22 2.31 -4.61 -14.94
N PHE A 23 2.10 -5.07 -13.71
CA PHE A 23 1.22 -6.21 -13.45
C PHE A 23 -0.22 -5.93 -13.87
N ILE A 24 -0.78 -4.77 -13.49
CA ILE A 24 -2.12 -4.33 -13.91
C ILE A 24 -2.22 -4.27 -15.43
N TYR A 25 -1.22 -3.73 -16.11
CA TYR A 25 -1.23 -3.59 -17.57
C TYR A 25 -1.22 -4.93 -18.30
N ASN A 26 -0.50 -5.93 -17.79
CA ASN A 26 -0.29 -7.21 -18.47
C ASN A 26 -1.26 -8.32 -18.02
N TYR A 27 -1.85 -8.24 -16.83
CA TYR A 27 -2.74 -9.28 -16.31
C TYR A 27 -4.18 -9.06 -16.76
N THR A 28 -4.65 -9.91 -17.67
CA THR A 28 -5.99 -9.83 -18.24
C THR A 28 -7.08 -10.10 -17.20
N GLY A 29 -8.17 -9.34 -17.26
CA GLY A 29 -9.31 -9.50 -16.35
C GLY A 29 -9.10 -8.92 -14.95
N MET A 30 -7.96 -8.28 -14.64
CA MET A 30 -7.82 -7.54 -13.37
C MET A 30 -8.65 -6.25 -13.38
N LEU A 31 -8.67 -5.53 -14.51
CA LEU A 31 -9.49 -4.34 -14.73
C LEU A 31 -10.45 -4.57 -15.89
N PRO A 32 -11.49 -3.73 -16.07
CA PRO A 32 -12.38 -3.83 -17.22
C PRO A 32 -11.58 -3.65 -18.51
N ASP A 33 -11.97 -4.36 -19.57
CA ASP A 33 -11.26 -4.35 -20.84
C ASP A 33 -11.02 -2.90 -21.34
N GLY A 34 -9.77 -2.57 -21.63
CA GLY A 34 -9.34 -1.26 -22.10
C GLY A 34 -8.98 -0.25 -21.01
N TRP A 35 -9.17 -0.60 -19.73
CA TRP A 35 -8.82 0.26 -18.58
C TRP A 35 -7.45 -0.05 -17.98
N GLU A 36 -6.74 -1.05 -18.46
CA GLU A 36 -5.47 -1.54 -17.91
C GLU A 36 -4.38 -0.46 -17.99
N LEU A 37 -4.25 0.20 -19.14
CA LEU A 37 -3.32 1.32 -19.32
C LEU A 37 -3.70 2.50 -18.43
N PHE A 38 -5.00 2.81 -18.32
CA PHE A 38 -5.48 3.87 -17.45
C PHE A 38 -5.14 3.58 -15.99
N GLY A 39 -5.42 2.37 -15.49
CA GLY A 39 -5.11 1.98 -14.12
C GLY A 39 -3.61 2.03 -13.83
N ALA A 40 -2.79 1.50 -14.72
CA ALA A 40 -1.33 1.55 -14.61
C ALA A 40 -0.79 3.00 -14.58
N ALA A 41 -1.26 3.85 -15.49
CA ALA A 41 -0.87 5.25 -15.54
C ALA A 41 -1.36 6.02 -14.31
N LEU A 42 -2.59 5.78 -13.86
CA LEU A 42 -3.19 6.43 -12.69
C LEU A 42 -2.36 6.20 -11.43
N ILE A 43 -2.05 4.94 -11.11
CA ILE A 43 -1.28 4.62 -9.90
C ILE A 43 0.15 5.15 -10.00
N SER A 44 0.73 5.14 -11.21
CA SER A 44 2.09 5.66 -11.45
C SER A 44 2.15 7.16 -11.23
N LEU A 45 1.26 7.92 -11.87
CA LEU A 45 1.23 9.38 -11.77
C LEU A 45 0.85 9.87 -10.38
N ALA A 46 -0.13 9.24 -9.73
CA ALA A 46 -0.50 9.58 -8.36
C ALA A 46 0.68 9.38 -7.39
N SER A 47 1.39 8.24 -7.51
CA SER A 47 2.54 7.97 -6.66
C SER A 47 3.74 8.85 -7.02
N ALA A 48 3.95 9.17 -8.29
CA ALA A 48 5.03 10.08 -8.70
C ALA A 48 4.88 11.44 -8.01
N TYR A 49 3.65 11.96 -7.96
CA TYR A 49 3.35 13.17 -7.19
C TYR A 49 3.73 13.01 -5.71
N GLN A 50 3.34 11.90 -5.07
CA GLN A 50 3.64 11.65 -3.67
C GLN A 50 5.15 11.54 -3.38
N PHE A 51 5.90 10.83 -4.22
CA PHE A 51 7.35 10.66 -4.06
C PHE A 51 8.13 11.95 -4.33
N CYS A 52 7.59 12.87 -5.15
CA CYS A 52 8.18 14.18 -5.41
C CYS A 52 7.75 15.27 -4.43
N GLN A 53 6.82 14.99 -3.50
CA GLN A 53 6.36 15.99 -2.56
C GLN A 53 7.46 16.29 -1.53
N ALA A 54 8.03 17.49 -1.60
CA ALA A 54 9.06 17.95 -0.65
C ALA A 54 8.56 17.91 0.81
N ASP A 55 7.27 18.17 1.01
CA ASP A 55 6.54 18.07 2.28
C ASP A 55 6.22 16.62 2.71
N ALA A 56 6.67 15.58 2.01
CA ALA A 56 6.62 14.21 2.53
C ALA A 56 7.48 14.06 3.81
N LYS A 57 8.45 14.97 3.99
CA LYS A 57 9.23 15.15 5.21
C LYS A 57 9.01 16.58 5.75
N THR A 58 7.77 16.95 6.10
CA THR A 58 7.53 18.17 6.90
C THR A 58 8.39 18.16 8.17
N ASP A 59 8.71 19.33 8.73
CA ASP A 59 9.44 19.50 10.00
C ASP A 59 8.83 18.69 11.18
N ASP A 60 7.57 18.28 11.06
CA ASP A 60 6.84 17.43 12.02
C ASP A 60 6.85 15.91 11.70
N HIS A 61 7.67 15.44 10.74
CA HIS A 61 7.83 14.02 10.39
C HIS A 61 6.56 13.25 9.97
N THR A 62 5.61 13.86 9.28
CA THR A 62 4.35 13.19 8.93
C THR A 62 4.16 13.01 7.43
N PHE A 63 4.02 11.76 6.98
CA PHE A 63 3.56 11.44 5.64
C PHE A 63 2.09 11.83 5.50
N LYS A 64 1.75 12.57 4.44
CA LYS A 64 0.37 12.92 4.09
C LYS A 64 -0.02 12.08 2.88
N GLY A 65 -1.10 11.31 2.97
CA GLY A 65 -1.59 10.51 1.84
C GLY A 65 -1.37 9.02 1.97
N PHE A 66 -2.19 8.24 1.26
CA PHE A 66 -1.99 6.80 1.10
C PHE A 66 -0.55 6.52 0.63
N PRO A 67 0.26 5.70 1.32
CA PRO A 67 1.71 5.58 1.11
C PRO A 67 2.12 4.77 -0.14
N SER A 68 1.24 4.70 -1.15
CA SER A 68 1.51 4.01 -2.42
C SER A 68 1.94 2.54 -2.29
N TYR A 69 1.35 1.81 -1.34
CA TYR A 69 1.56 0.35 -1.17
C TYR A 69 0.83 -0.47 -2.25
N TRP A 70 1.03 -0.14 -3.53
CA TRP A 70 0.33 -0.78 -4.65
C TRP A 70 0.70 -2.24 -4.82
N ASN A 71 1.91 -2.65 -4.43
CA ASN A 71 2.31 -4.05 -4.41
C ASN A 71 1.38 -4.90 -3.52
N VAL A 72 1.01 -4.41 -2.33
CA VAL A 72 0.07 -5.08 -1.44
C VAL A 72 -1.34 -5.03 -2.01
N VAL A 73 -1.78 -3.87 -2.50
CA VAL A 73 -3.11 -3.69 -3.08
C VAL A 73 -3.32 -4.65 -4.24
N VAL A 74 -2.45 -4.59 -5.26
CA VAL A 74 -2.54 -5.42 -6.48
C VAL A 74 -2.44 -6.90 -6.13
N PHE A 75 -1.62 -7.26 -5.14
CA PHE A 75 -1.54 -8.64 -4.67
C PHE A 75 -2.88 -9.14 -4.09
N TYR A 76 -3.58 -8.33 -3.30
CA TYR A 76 -4.93 -8.68 -2.84
C TYR A 76 -5.96 -8.69 -3.96
N LEU A 77 -5.93 -7.74 -4.89
CA LEU A 77 -6.85 -7.74 -6.04
C LEU A 77 -6.68 -9.02 -6.87
N PHE A 78 -5.44 -9.47 -7.03
CA PHE A 78 -5.10 -10.73 -7.67
C PHE A 78 -5.62 -11.96 -6.90
N LEU A 79 -5.32 -12.06 -5.59
CA LEU A 79 -5.73 -13.22 -4.78
C LEU A 79 -7.24 -13.32 -4.59
N LEU A 80 -7.94 -12.19 -4.45
CA LEU A 80 -9.38 -12.15 -4.22
C LEU A 80 -10.20 -12.36 -5.49
N ALA A 81 -9.58 -12.19 -6.67
CA ALA A 81 -10.22 -12.32 -7.98
C ALA A 81 -11.59 -11.60 -8.03
N LEU A 82 -11.65 -10.36 -7.54
CA LEU A 82 -12.89 -9.58 -7.47
C LEU A 82 -13.36 -9.18 -8.87
N ASN A 83 -14.58 -8.67 -8.93
CA ASN A 83 -15.12 -8.07 -10.15
C ASN A 83 -14.17 -6.94 -10.66
N PRO A 84 -13.86 -6.87 -11.97
CA PRO A 84 -12.91 -5.89 -12.50
C PRO A 84 -13.30 -4.43 -12.23
N TRP A 85 -14.59 -4.10 -12.23
CA TRP A 85 -15.06 -2.76 -11.89
C TRP A 85 -14.85 -2.40 -10.42
N VAL A 86 -14.94 -3.41 -9.53
CA VAL A 86 -14.61 -3.22 -8.10
C VAL A 86 -13.12 -2.96 -7.93
N ASN A 87 -12.26 -3.70 -8.65
CA ASN A 87 -10.82 -3.45 -8.66
C ASN A 87 -10.50 -2.02 -9.12
N LEU A 88 -11.10 -1.57 -10.21
CA LEU A 88 -10.93 -0.20 -10.72
C LEU A 88 -11.37 0.85 -9.69
N ALA A 89 -12.52 0.65 -9.05
CA ALA A 89 -13.03 1.56 -8.02
C ALA A 89 -12.07 1.64 -6.81
N ILE A 90 -11.49 0.51 -6.39
CA ILE A 90 -10.47 0.48 -5.33
C ILE A 90 -9.24 1.27 -5.75
N LEU A 91 -8.71 1.05 -6.96
CA LEU A 91 -7.54 1.78 -7.46
C LEU A 91 -7.80 3.29 -7.48
N VAL A 92 -8.92 3.73 -8.06
CA VAL A 92 -9.31 5.15 -8.11
C VAL A 92 -9.42 5.74 -6.72
N THR A 93 -10.10 5.05 -5.80
CA THR A 93 -10.29 5.52 -4.43
C THR A 93 -8.96 5.68 -3.70
N LEU A 94 -8.08 4.68 -3.78
CA LEU A 94 -6.75 4.74 -3.15
C LEU A 94 -5.86 5.80 -3.80
N SER A 95 -5.95 6.00 -5.12
CA SER A 95 -5.22 7.07 -5.82
C SER A 95 -5.69 8.46 -5.38
N ILE A 96 -6.98 8.65 -5.11
CA ILE A 96 -7.49 9.89 -4.51
C ILE A 96 -6.96 10.06 -3.09
N LEU A 97 -6.90 9.00 -2.30
CA LEU A 97 -6.37 9.03 -0.93
C LEU A 97 -4.88 9.38 -0.87
N VAL A 98 -4.12 9.27 -1.95
CA VAL A 98 -2.74 9.80 -2.04
C VAL A 98 -2.70 11.31 -1.77
N PHE A 99 -3.75 12.04 -2.13
CA PHE A 99 -3.82 13.49 -1.95
C PHE A 99 -4.47 13.91 -0.62
N VAL A 100 -4.98 12.96 0.17
CA VAL A 100 -5.67 13.26 1.45
C VAL A 100 -4.65 13.19 2.60
N PRO A 101 -4.53 14.22 3.46
CA PRO A 101 -3.47 14.30 4.47
C PRO A 101 -3.70 13.40 5.70
N ILE A 102 -3.80 12.09 5.48
CA ILE A 102 -3.85 11.06 6.53
C ILE A 102 -2.42 10.65 6.87
N LYS A 103 -2.10 10.59 8.17
CA LYS A 103 -0.81 10.13 8.68
C LYS A 103 -0.83 8.61 8.83
N TYR A 104 0.06 7.92 8.11
CA TYR A 104 0.25 6.48 8.22
C TYR A 104 1.48 6.16 9.07
N ALA A 105 1.37 5.19 9.97
CA ALA A 105 2.43 4.88 10.92
C ALA A 105 3.51 4.00 10.28
N TYR A 106 4.79 4.35 10.48
CA TYR A 106 5.92 3.56 9.98
C TYR A 106 6.30 2.47 11.00
N PRO A 107 6.02 1.17 10.76
CA PRO A 107 6.09 0.13 11.79
C PRO A 107 7.40 0.04 12.57
N SER A 108 8.53 0.19 11.90
CA SER A 108 9.85 0.10 12.53
C SER A 108 10.28 1.37 13.25
N ARG A 109 9.55 2.49 13.11
CA ARG A 109 9.83 3.76 13.80
C ARG A 109 8.74 4.18 14.79
N MET A 110 7.71 3.34 14.99
CA MET A 110 6.69 3.58 16.02
C MET A 110 7.34 3.58 17.41
N ARG A 111 7.05 4.58 18.25
CA ARG A 111 7.48 4.59 19.67
C ARG A 111 6.62 3.68 20.55
N ARG A 112 5.32 3.61 20.24
CA ARG A 112 4.32 2.83 20.96
C ARG A 112 3.83 1.68 20.06
N TYR A 113 3.63 0.49 20.62
CA TYR A 113 3.14 -0.71 19.89
C TYR A 113 4.07 -1.31 18.81
N GLN A 114 5.31 -0.83 18.68
CA GLN A 114 6.27 -1.29 17.66
C GLN A 114 6.43 -2.83 17.63
N GLN A 115 6.73 -3.44 18.78
CA GLN A 115 6.98 -4.89 18.87
C GLN A 115 5.74 -5.70 18.47
N LEU A 116 4.55 -5.27 18.92
CA LEU A 116 3.29 -5.92 18.57
C LEU A 116 3.02 -5.81 17.08
N THR A 117 3.17 -4.61 16.50
CA THR A 117 2.92 -4.39 15.07
C THR A 117 3.90 -5.16 14.20
N ILE A 118 5.18 -5.24 14.56
CA ILE A 118 6.18 -6.05 13.84
C ILE A 118 5.83 -7.54 13.93
N PHE A 119 5.45 -8.02 15.11
CA PHE A 119 5.05 -9.42 15.29
C PHE A 119 3.82 -9.76 14.45
N LEU A 120 2.79 -8.92 14.47
CA LEU A 120 1.59 -9.11 13.65
C LEU A 120 1.91 -8.99 12.15
N ALA A 121 2.81 -8.10 11.75
CA ALA A 121 3.28 -7.98 10.37
C ALA A 121 4.03 -9.24 9.91
N ALA A 122 4.81 -9.87 10.79
CA ALA A 122 5.50 -11.12 10.48
C ALA A 122 4.50 -12.27 10.28
N ILE A 123 3.50 -12.41 11.16
CA ILE A 123 2.42 -13.39 10.99
C ILE A 123 1.68 -13.12 9.68
N TRP A 124 1.33 -11.87 9.40
CA TRP A 124 0.71 -11.44 8.16
C TRP A 124 1.53 -11.82 6.93
N GLY A 125 2.84 -11.56 6.94
CA GLY A 125 3.75 -11.93 5.87
C GLY A 125 3.80 -13.44 5.64
N VAL A 126 3.82 -14.25 6.70
CA VAL A 126 3.76 -15.72 6.59
C VAL A 126 2.43 -16.18 5.99
N MET A 127 1.30 -15.60 6.42
CA MET A 127 -0.02 -15.93 5.85
C MET A 127 -0.07 -15.65 4.34
N LEU A 128 0.44 -14.49 3.90
CA LEU A 128 0.49 -14.14 2.48
C LEU A 128 1.47 -15.01 1.70
N LEU A 129 2.61 -15.38 2.28
CA LEU A 129 3.57 -16.29 1.66
C LEU A 129 2.96 -17.67 1.44
N ILE A 130 2.23 -18.20 2.43
CA ILE A 130 1.51 -19.47 2.31
C ILE A 130 0.43 -19.37 1.23
N ALA A 131 -0.37 -18.30 1.22
CA ALA A 131 -1.39 -18.08 0.19
C ALA A 131 -0.77 -18.00 -1.21
N TRP A 132 0.37 -17.36 -1.36
CA TRP A 132 1.12 -17.29 -2.61
C TRP A 132 1.60 -18.66 -3.09
N MET A 133 2.16 -19.49 -2.20
CA MET A 133 2.63 -20.84 -2.55
C MET A 133 1.49 -21.79 -2.99
N GLN A 134 0.24 -21.43 -2.73
CA GLN A 134 -0.95 -22.23 -3.07
C GLN A 134 -1.63 -21.78 -4.38
N ILE A 135 -1.13 -20.74 -5.05
CA ILE A 135 -1.64 -20.31 -6.36
C ILE A 135 -1.55 -21.50 -7.34
N PRO A 136 -2.62 -21.79 -8.11
CA PRO A 136 -3.78 -20.94 -8.39
C PRO A 136 -4.96 -21.06 -7.42
N ASN A 137 -4.91 -21.94 -6.42
CA ASN A 137 -6.01 -22.16 -5.47
C ASN A 137 -5.60 -21.76 -4.03
N PRO A 138 -5.43 -20.46 -3.75
CA PRO A 138 -5.06 -20.00 -2.42
C PRO A 138 -6.15 -20.32 -1.38
N SER A 139 -5.74 -20.63 -0.16
CA SER A 139 -6.68 -20.81 0.95
C SER A 139 -7.34 -19.47 1.29
N MET A 140 -8.58 -19.26 0.84
CA MET A 140 -9.28 -17.98 1.01
C MET A 140 -9.46 -17.57 2.47
N TRP A 141 -9.56 -18.53 3.40
CA TRP A 141 -9.60 -18.20 4.83
C TRP A 141 -8.32 -17.49 5.30
N LEU A 142 -7.14 -17.85 4.78
CA LEU A 142 -5.87 -17.16 5.09
C LEU A 142 -5.86 -15.75 4.50
N VAL A 143 -6.39 -15.59 3.28
CA VAL A 143 -6.51 -14.28 2.62
C VAL A 143 -7.46 -13.37 3.38
N TYR A 144 -8.60 -13.88 3.86
CA TYR A 144 -9.52 -13.09 4.68
C TYR A 144 -8.97 -12.82 6.07
N ALA A 145 -8.28 -13.78 6.69
CA ALA A 145 -7.61 -13.59 7.98
C ALA A 145 -6.48 -12.55 7.90
N SER A 146 -5.74 -12.50 6.78
CA SER A 146 -4.66 -11.52 6.59
C SER A 146 -5.18 -10.09 6.44
N LEU A 147 -6.42 -9.88 6.00
CA LEU A 147 -7.07 -8.56 6.00
C LEU A 147 -7.22 -7.98 7.42
N ALA A 148 -7.28 -8.82 8.46
CA ALA A 148 -7.35 -8.34 9.84
C ALA A 148 -6.11 -7.50 10.21
N PHE A 149 -4.94 -7.84 9.67
CA PHE A 149 -3.73 -7.03 9.86
C PHE A 149 -3.84 -5.67 9.16
N ILE A 150 -4.42 -5.61 7.96
CA ILE A 150 -4.63 -4.35 7.24
C ILE A 150 -5.58 -3.43 8.03
N VAL A 151 -6.68 -4.00 8.56
CA VAL A 151 -7.61 -3.26 9.43
C VAL A 151 -6.91 -2.76 10.70
N TYR A 152 -6.14 -3.63 11.37
CA TYR A 152 -5.33 -3.24 12.53
C TYR A 152 -4.34 -2.11 12.19
N TYR A 153 -3.63 -2.22 11.07
CA TYR A 153 -2.61 -1.26 10.66
C TYR A 153 -3.21 0.13 10.34
N VAL A 154 -4.34 0.17 9.63
CA VAL A 154 -5.07 1.42 9.39
C VAL A 154 -5.61 1.99 10.71
N GLY A 155 -6.19 1.14 11.56
CA GLY A 155 -6.73 1.57 12.86
C GLY A 155 -5.67 2.16 13.78
N ILE A 156 -4.52 1.51 13.91
CA ILE A 156 -3.43 2.01 14.76
C ILE A 156 -2.81 3.30 14.19
N SER A 157 -2.72 3.41 12.86
CA SER A 157 -2.24 4.63 12.20
C SER A 157 -3.15 5.83 12.49
N LEU A 158 -4.47 5.64 12.39
CA LEU A 158 -5.45 6.68 12.71
C LEU A 158 -5.47 7.03 14.20
N LEU A 159 -5.33 6.05 15.09
CA LEU A 159 -5.25 6.28 16.53
C LEU A 159 -4.01 7.10 16.92
N MET A 160 -2.85 6.77 16.34
CA MET A 160 -1.61 7.54 16.56
C MET A 160 -1.75 8.96 16.01
N MET A 161 -2.31 9.11 14.81
CA MET A 161 -2.60 10.42 14.22
C MET A 161 -3.48 11.28 15.14
N TRP A 162 -4.50 10.69 15.75
CA TRP A 162 -5.40 11.41 16.67
C TRP A 162 -4.70 11.81 17.97
N GLN A 163 -3.89 10.92 18.55
CA GLN A 163 -3.12 11.20 19.77
C GLN A 163 -2.13 12.35 19.54
N ASP A 164 -1.39 12.32 18.44
CA ASP A 164 -0.44 13.38 18.08
C ASP A 164 -1.14 14.72 17.78
N SER A 165 -2.40 14.70 17.35
CA SER A 165 -3.18 15.93 17.12
C SER A 165 -3.77 16.57 18.38
N GLY A 166 -3.88 15.80 19.48
CA GLY A 166 -4.40 16.29 20.76
C GLY A 166 -3.31 16.80 21.71
N GLU A 167 -2.04 16.53 21.41
CA GLU A 167 -0.87 17.01 22.16
C GLU A 167 -0.26 18.32 21.59
N ALA A 168 -0.79 18.80 20.45
CA ALA A 168 -0.38 20.05 19.78
C ALA A 168 -1.36 21.20 20.07
#